data_AF-A0A7V5MJR6-F1
#
_entry.id   AF-A0A7V5MJR6-F1
#
_cell.length_a   1.000
_cell.length_b   1.000
_cell.length_c   1.000
_cell.angle_alpha   90.00
_cell.angle_beta   90.00
_cell.angle_gamma   90.00
#
_symmetry.space_group_name_H-M   'P 1'
#
loop_
_entity.id
_entity.type
_entity.pdbx_description
1 polymer ?
#
loop_
_entity_poly.entity_id
_entity_poly.type
_entity_poly.pdbx_seq_one_letter_code
_entity_poly.pdbx_strand_id
1 'polypeptide(L)'
;MKKLLLSFILMFTTIYTTVWAEETPQAVIVFDASGSMWGQVDGVNKITIAKDALNKVVNEWNPDVKLGLTVYGHRKKGDCNDIESVVP
;
A
#
# COMPACT_ATOMS: atom_id res chain seq x y z
N MET A 1 9.98 41.43 -37.38
CA MET A 1 8.94 41.51 -36.32
C MET A 1 8.19 40.19 -36.13
N LYS A 2 7.58 39.58 -37.16
CA LYS A 2 6.86 38.28 -37.04
C LYS A 2 7.72 37.12 -36.50
N LYS A 3 8.99 37.01 -36.90
CA LYS A 3 9.93 35.99 -36.39
C LYS A 3 10.32 36.21 -34.91
N LEU A 4 10.37 37.46 -34.46
CA LEU A 4 10.65 37.82 -33.07
C LEU A 4 9.42 37.55 -32.18
N LEU A 5 8.22 37.83 -32.70
CA LEU A 5 6.94 37.49 -32.06
C LEU A 5 6.75 35.96 -31.94
N LEU A 6 7.07 35.20 -33.00
CA LEU A 6 7.01 33.73 -32.95
C LEU A 6 7.99 33.15 -31.93
N SER A 7 9.21 33.71 -31.83
CA SER A 7 10.20 33.26 -30.87
C SER A 7 9.81 33.55 -29.42
N PHE A 8 9.09 34.65 -29.18
CA PHE A 8 8.59 35.01 -27.85
C PHE A 8 7.41 34.14 -27.41
N ILE A 9 6.53 33.76 -28.36
CA ILE A 9 5.42 32.82 -28.12
C ILE A 9 5.96 31.41 -27.79
N LEU A 10 6.98 30.95 -28.51
CA LEU A 10 7.58 29.62 -28.29
C LEU A 10 8.33 29.53 -26.95
N MET A 11 8.91 30.65 -26.49
CA MET A 11 9.61 30.76 -25.21
C MET A 11 8.65 30.93 -24.02
N PHE A 12 7.44 31.44 -24.23
CA PHE A 12 6.40 31.49 -23.21
C PHE A 12 5.72 30.12 -23.01
N THR A 13 5.57 29.30 -24.06
CA THR A 13 4.93 27.98 -23.94
C THR A 13 5.71 26.96 -23.12
N THR A 14 7.02 27.11 -22.93
CA THR A 14 7.84 26.17 -22.16
C THR A 14 7.81 26.40 -20.65
N ILE A 15 7.23 27.51 -20.16
CA ILE A 15 7.25 27.88 -18.73
C ILE A 15 6.01 27.37 -17.97
N TYR A 16 4.99 26.85 -18.66
CA TYR A 16 3.70 26.49 -18.05
C TYR A 16 3.54 25.03 -17.59
N THR A 17 4.53 24.16 -17.78
CA THR A 17 4.40 22.76 -17.37
C THR A 17 5.12 22.50 -16.04
N THR A 18 4.61 23.07 -14.96
CA THR A 18 4.93 22.54 -13.62
C THR A 18 4.10 21.29 -13.40
N VAL A 19 4.70 20.11 -13.62
CA VAL A 19 4.11 18.83 -13.21
C VAL A 19 4.28 18.74 -11.69
N TRP A 20 3.18 18.90 -10.96
CA TRP A 20 3.13 18.58 -9.55
C TRP A 20 2.89 17.08 -9.43
N ALA A 21 3.88 16.34 -8.93
CA ALA A 21 3.68 14.95 -8.56
C ALA A 21 2.88 14.94 -7.24
N GLU A 22 1.62 14.54 -7.30
CA GLU A 22 0.83 14.27 -6.10
C GLU A 22 1.28 12.92 -5.54
N GLU A 23 2.07 12.95 -4.46
CA GLU A 23 2.44 11.73 -3.76
C GLU A 23 1.23 11.22 -2.98
N THR A 24 0.51 10.25 -3.53
CA THR A 24 -0.50 9.52 -2.75
C THR A 24 0.19 8.68 -1.69
N PRO A 25 -0.07 8.88 -0.39
CA PRO A 25 0.56 8.08 0.65
C PRO A 25 0.17 6.61 0.50
N GLN A 26 1.11 5.71 0.83
CA GLN A 26 0.93 4.27 0.70
C GLN A 26 1.38 3.56 1.97
N ALA A 27 0.64 2.53 2.36
CA ALA A 27 0.99 1.65 3.46
C ALA A 27 0.73 0.19 3.06
N VAL A 28 1.51 -0.73 3.61
CA VAL A 28 1.32 -2.17 3.42
C VAL A 28 1.26 -2.83 4.78
N ILE A 29 0.22 -3.65 5.00
CA ILE A 29 0.14 -4.52 6.16
C ILE A 29 0.82 -5.84 5.80
N VAL A 30 1.81 -6.24 6.60
CA VAL A 30 2.38 -7.59 6.56
C VAL A 30 1.70 -8.43 7.64
N PHE A 31 0.84 -9.34 7.22
CA PHE A 31 0.03 -10.18 8.10
C PHE A 31 0.66 -11.56 8.27
N ASP A 32 1.11 -11.86 9.50
CA ASP A 32 1.60 -13.20 9.85
C ASP A 32 0.43 -14.18 9.98
N ALA A 33 0.43 -15.20 9.14
CA ALA A 33 -0.49 -16.33 9.17
C ALA A 33 0.26 -17.67 9.31
N SER A 34 1.52 -17.63 9.77
CA SER A 34 2.37 -18.79 9.99
C SER A 34 1.77 -19.77 11.01
N GLY A 35 2.34 -20.97 11.05
CA GLY A 35 1.92 -22.02 11.98
C GLY A 35 1.84 -21.59 13.45
N SER A 36 2.68 -20.64 13.87
CA SER A 36 2.69 -20.15 15.25
C SER A 36 1.39 -19.42 15.64
N MET A 37 0.67 -18.85 14.66
CA MET A 37 -0.56 -18.08 14.86
C MET A 37 -1.77 -18.94 15.22
N TRP A 38 -1.65 -20.27 15.09
CA TRP A 38 -2.62 -21.23 15.61
C TRP A 38 -2.46 -21.50 17.10
N GLY A 39 -1.39 -20.99 17.74
CA GLY A 39 -1.30 -20.96 19.20
C GLY A 39 -2.36 -20.05 19.81
N GLN A 40 -2.65 -20.26 21.09
CA GLN A 40 -3.75 -19.57 21.78
C GLN A 40 -3.25 -18.51 22.77
N VAL A 41 -4.06 -17.47 22.93
CA VAL A 41 -4.02 -16.49 24.03
C VAL A 41 -5.42 -16.46 24.61
N ASP A 42 -5.55 -16.67 25.92
CA ASP A 42 -6.84 -16.73 26.63
C ASP A 42 -7.87 -17.67 25.97
N GLY A 43 -7.41 -18.80 25.43
CA GLY A 43 -8.24 -19.80 24.76
C GLY A 43 -8.66 -19.46 23.32
N VAL A 44 -8.21 -18.32 22.77
CA VAL A 44 -8.50 -17.89 21.40
C VAL A 44 -7.25 -17.98 20.55
N ASN A 45 -7.36 -18.51 19.33
CA ASN A 45 -6.23 -18.59 18.40
C ASN A 45 -5.72 -17.18 18.06
N LYS A 46 -4.41 -16.97 18.07
CA LYS A 46 -3.79 -15.67 17.74
C LYS A 46 -4.21 -15.15 16.37
N ILE A 47 -4.40 -16.04 15.39
CA ILE A 47 -4.87 -15.67 14.04
C ILE A 47 -6.29 -15.06 14.07
N THR A 48 -7.15 -15.51 14.97
CA THR A 48 -8.50 -14.95 15.13
C THR A 48 -8.42 -13.52 15.66
N ILE A 49 -7.64 -13.32 16.72
CA ILE A 49 -7.40 -11.99 17.31
C ILE A 49 -6.77 -11.04 16.27
N ALA A 50 -5.81 -11.53 15.50
CA ALA A 50 -5.15 -10.74 14.45
C ALA A 50 -6.12 -10.35 13.32
N LYS A 51 -7.02 -11.25 12.90
CA LYS A 51 -8.07 -10.94 11.91
C LYS A 51 -9.05 -9.90 12.44
N ASP A 52 -9.45 -9.99 13.71
CA ASP A 52 -10.33 -9.00 14.33
C ASP A 52 -9.67 -7.62 14.40
N ALA A 53 -8.38 -7.56 14.74
CA ALA A 53 -7.60 -6.32 14.71
C ALA A 53 -7.49 -5.75 13.29
N LEU A 54 -7.19 -6.60 12.30
CA LEU A 54 -7.11 -6.18 10.89
C LEU A 54 -8.44 -5.59 10.40
N ASN A 55 -9.56 -6.24 10.72
CA ASN A 55 -10.88 -5.73 10.36
C ASN A 55 -11.15 -4.33 10.95
N LYS A 56 -10.76 -4.09 12.21
CA LYS A 56 -10.88 -2.76 12.83
C LYS A 56 -10.04 -1.72 12.09
N VAL A 57 -8.77 -2.04 11.79
CA VAL A 57 -7.87 -1.15 11.05
C VAL A 57 -8.43 -0.79 9.68
N VAL A 58 -8.92 -1.78 8.92
CA VAL A 58 -9.46 -1.56 7.57
C VAL A 58 -10.76 -0.73 7.60
N ASN A 59 -11.61 -0.93 8.61
CA ASN A 59 -12.87 -0.19 8.74
C ASN A 59 -12.67 1.29 9.11
N GLU A 60 -11.59 1.61 9.82
CA GLU A 60 -11.24 2.97 10.24
C GLU A 60 -10.17 3.59 9.32
N TRP A 61 -9.82 2.92 8.22
CA TRP A 61 -8.73 3.32 7.35
C TRP A 61 -9.03 4.63 6.61
N ASN A 62 -8.01 5.48 6.46
CA ASN A 62 -8.13 6.67 5.63
C ASN A 62 -8.17 6.28 4.14
N PRO A 63 -9.28 6.52 3.42
CA PRO A 63 -9.39 6.14 2.01
C PRO A 63 -8.42 6.88 1.08
N ASP A 64 -7.86 8.01 1.51
CA ASP A 64 -6.87 8.78 0.73
C ASP A 64 -5.46 8.13 0.78
N VAL A 65 -5.26 7.13 1.64
CA VAL A 65 -4.01 6.36 1.74
C VAL A 65 -4.21 5.00 1.08
N LYS A 66 -3.42 4.69 0.06
CA LYS A 66 -3.47 3.36 -0.58
C LYS A 66 -2.99 2.30 0.40
N LEU A 67 -3.79 1.26 0.60
CA LEU A 67 -3.50 0.15 1.50
C LEU A 67 -3.29 -1.15 0.72
N GLY A 68 -2.10 -1.72 0.83
CA GLY A 68 -1.78 -3.06 0.37
C GLY A 68 -1.83 -4.08 1.52
N LEU A 69 -1.92 -5.37 1.15
CA LEU A 69 -1.88 -6.49 2.09
C LEU A 69 -0.93 -7.57 1.56
N THR A 70 0.07 -7.89 2.38
CA THR A 70 0.99 -8.99 2.18
C THR A 70 0.80 -10.01 3.29
N VAL A 71 0.68 -11.29 2.96
CA VAL A 71 0.46 -12.38 3.92
C VAL A 71 1.65 -13.33 3.95
N TYR A 72 2.14 -13.64 5.15
CA TYR A 72 3.25 -14.55 5.40
C TYR A 72 2.78 -15.89 6.00
N GLY A 73 3.33 -17.01 5.51
CA GLY A 73 3.19 -18.35 6.10
C GLY A 73 1.80 -18.99 6.00
N HIS A 74 0.94 -18.54 5.06
CA HIS A 74 -0.48 -18.92 4.99
C HIS A 74 -0.80 -20.17 4.18
N ARG A 75 0.13 -20.66 3.34
CA ARG A 75 -0.08 -21.81 2.43
C ARG A 75 0.73 -23.02 2.85
N LYS A 76 1.98 -22.82 3.27
CA LYS A 76 2.91 -23.92 3.53
C LYS A 76 3.65 -23.75 4.86
N LYS A 77 3.39 -24.68 5.78
CA LYS A 77 4.07 -24.71 7.08
C LYS A 77 5.58 -24.90 6.91
N GLY A 78 6.35 -24.01 7.53
CA GLY A 78 7.82 -24.09 7.56
C GLY A 78 8.51 -23.58 6.30
N ASP A 79 7.79 -22.98 5.36
CA ASP A 79 8.38 -22.34 4.18
C ASP A 79 8.61 -20.85 4.46
N CYS A 80 9.86 -20.46 4.71
CA CYS A 80 10.23 -19.06 4.97
C CYS A 80 10.01 -18.14 3.77
N ASN A 81 9.78 -18.69 2.57
CA ASN A 81 9.51 -17.91 1.36
C ASN A 81 8.01 -17.81 1.07
N ASP A 82 7.15 -18.34 1.93
CA ASP A 82 5.70 -18.24 1.76
C ASP A 82 5.23 -16.82 2.12
N ILE A 83 5.48 -15.87 1.22
CA ILE A 83 5.05 -14.48 1.31
C ILE A 83 4.29 -14.12 0.02
N GLU A 84 3.16 -13.44 0.15
CA GLU A 84 2.32 -13.09 -1.00
C GLU A 84 1.61 -11.74 -0.79
N SER A 85 1.73 -10.84 -1.77
CA SER A 85 0.90 -9.63 -1.83
C SER A 85 -0.45 -9.99 -2.43
N VAL A 86 -1.46 -10.11 -1.58
CA VAL A 86 -2.84 -10.47 -1.97
C VAL A 86 -3.65 -9.24 -2.37
N VAL A 87 -3.24 -8.05 -1.90
CA VAL A 87 -3.73 -6.75 -2.37
C VAL A 87 -2.51 -5.90 -2.73
N PRO A 88 -2.27 -5.60 -4.02
CA PRO A 88 -1.12 -4.84 -4.51
C PRO A 88 -1.28 -3.33 -4.37
#